data_AF-A0A2D7PDH3-F1
#
_entry.id   AF-A0A2D7PDH3-F1
#
_cell.length_a   1.000
_cell.length_b   1.000
_cell.length_c   1.000
_cell.angle_alpha   90.00
_cell.angle_beta   90.00
_cell.angle_gamma   90.00
#
_symmetry.space_group_name_H-M   'P 1'
#
loop_
_entity.id
_entity.type
_entity.pdbx_description
1 polymer ?
#
loop_
_entity_poly.entity_id
_entity_poly.type
_entity_poly.pdbx_seq_one_letter_code
_entity_poly.pdbx_strand_id
1 'polypeptide(L)'
;MSGLTPRWFDVQNRILNTQGDDIVIKKTQEIPKSFLDILKRDREDSLNKKEGEFMRVASVPVQVHEQWLKEGFNMMEESPKAILSRLNSQNLNAFITTKKKV
;
A
#
# COMPACT_ATOMS: atom_id res chain seq x y z
N MET A 1 6.08 28.21 -13.04
CA MET A 1 5.02 27.18 -13.09
C MET A 1 5.35 26.12 -12.05
N SER A 2 4.63 26.11 -10.92
CA SER A 2 4.86 25.14 -9.85
C SER A 2 4.29 23.80 -10.29
N GLY A 3 5.15 22.85 -10.62
CA GLY A 3 4.76 21.49 -10.96
C GLY A 3 4.21 20.81 -9.71
N LEU A 4 2.88 20.74 -9.62
CA LEU A 4 2.20 19.90 -8.63
C LEU A 4 2.63 18.47 -8.91
N THR A 5 3.56 17.94 -8.10
CA THR A 5 3.75 16.49 -8.00
C THR A 5 2.38 15.89 -7.67
N PRO A 6 1.87 14.93 -8.47
CA PRO A 6 0.57 14.39 -8.17
C PRO A 6 0.67 13.68 -6.82
N ARG A 7 -0.16 14.10 -5.85
CA ARG A 7 -0.24 13.46 -4.53
C ARG A 7 -0.93 12.11 -4.70
N TRP A 8 -0.18 11.09 -5.14
CA TRP A 8 -0.65 9.74 -5.47
C TRP A 8 -1.19 8.93 -4.27
N PHE A 9 -1.36 9.55 -3.10
CA PHE A 9 -1.67 8.88 -1.85
C PHE A 9 -2.82 9.52 -1.08
N ASP A 10 -3.57 10.46 -1.67
CA ASP A 10 -4.64 11.14 -0.96
C ASP A 10 -5.78 10.16 -0.60
N VAL A 11 -6.14 10.12 0.67
CA VAL A 11 -7.28 9.34 1.17
C VAL A 11 -8.46 10.29 1.33
N GLN A 12 -9.49 10.08 0.53
CA GLN A 12 -10.70 10.88 0.56
C GLN A 12 -11.70 10.30 1.55
N ASN A 13 -12.05 11.09 2.56
CA ASN A 13 -13.09 10.75 3.52
C ASN A 13 -14.40 11.45 3.15
N ARG A 14 -15.48 10.69 2.98
CA ARG A 14 -16.83 11.21 2.77
C ARG A 14 -17.75 10.69 3.87
N ILE A 15 -18.32 11.61 4.66
CA ILE A 15 -19.32 11.29 5.68
C ILE A 15 -20.64 11.02 4.95
N LEU A 16 -21.24 9.84 5.15
CA LEU A 16 -22.43 9.39 4.41
C LEU A 16 -23.74 9.59 5.18
N ASN A 17 -23.70 9.60 6.52
CA ASN A 17 -24.90 9.81 7.32
C ASN A 17 -24.55 10.40 8.69
N THR A 18 -25.39 11.32 9.16
CA THR A 18 -25.38 11.92 10.49
C THR A 18 -26.78 11.89 11.14
N GLN A 19 -27.74 11.17 10.55
CA GLN A 19 -29.06 10.96 11.17
C GLN A 19 -29.04 9.70 12.03
N GLY A 20 -28.77 9.90 13.32
CA GLY A 20 -28.55 8.88 14.36
C GLY A 20 -27.18 9.02 15.04
N ASP A 21 -26.98 8.38 16.19
CA ASP A 21 -25.68 8.35 16.90
C ASP A 21 -24.56 7.66 16.08
N ASP A 22 -24.91 6.97 14.99
CA ASP A 22 -23.97 6.24 14.14
C ASP A 22 -23.38 7.10 13.02
N ILE A 23 -22.07 7.36 13.11
CA ILE A 23 -21.29 8.06 12.06
C ILE A 23 -20.76 7.04 11.05
N VAL A 24 -21.27 7.09 9.82
CA VAL A 24 -20.77 6.26 8.71
C VAL A 24 -19.80 7.06 7.84
N ILE A 25 -18.53 6.66 7.84
CA ILE A 25 -17.46 7.29 7.04
C ILE A 25 -17.05 6.36 5.89
N LYS A 26 -17.20 6.84 4.65
CA LYS A 26 -16.65 6.18 3.46
C LYS A 26 -15.25 6.71 3.19
N LYS A 27 -14.24 5.84 3.26
CA LYS A 27 -12.87 6.15 2.83
C LYS A 27 -12.66 5.64 1.40
N THR A 28 -12.07 6.45 0.53
CA THR A 28 -11.71 6.08 -0.84
C THR A 28 -10.30 6.53 -1.13
N GLN A 29 -9.49 5.67 -1.74
CA GLN A 29 -8.16 6.00 -2.20
C GLN A 29 -8.05 5.66 -3.69
N GLU A 30 -7.68 6.65 -4.50
CA GLU A 30 -7.38 6.42 -5.90
C GLU A 30 -5.94 5.92 -6.04
N ILE A 31 -5.77 4.75 -6.67
CA ILE A 31 -4.44 4.19 -6.96
C ILE A 31 -4.14 4.41 -8.44
N PRO A 32 -3.29 5.38 -8.78
CA PRO A 32 -3.01 5.71 -10.17
C PRO A 32 -2.20 4.60 -10.84
N LYS A 33 -2.44 4.35 -12.12
CA LYS A 33 -1.70 3.34 -12.89
C LYS A 33 -0.19 3.59 -12.90
N SER A 34 0.23 4.85 -12.96
CA SER A 34 1.65 5.24 -12.90
C SER A 34 2.33 4.76 -11.63
N PHE A 35 1.62 4.71 -10.50
CA PHE A 35 2.15 4.17 -9.26
C PHE A 35 2.41 2.67 -9.39
N LEU A 36 1.45 1.90 -9.91
CA LEU A 36 1.63 0.46 -10.16
C LEU A 36 2.77 0.18 -11.13
N ASP A 37 2.92 1.01 -12.16
CA ASP A 37 4.01 0.90 -13.14
C ASP A 37 5.38 1.14 -12.48
N ILE A 38 5.48 2.10 -11.55
CA ILE A 38 6.70 2.34 -10.76
C ILE A 38 7.00 1.13 -9.88
N LEU A 39 6.02 0.59 -9.15
CA LEU A 39 6.24 -0.59 -8.30
C LEU A 39 6.67 -1.82 -9.10
N LYS A 40 6.12 -1.99 -10.30
CA LYS A 40 6.52 -3.05 -11.22
C LYS A 40 7.99 -2.89 -11.65
N ARG A 41 8.40 -1.67 -12.02
CA ARG A 41 9.81 -1.38 -12.37
C ARG A 41 10.73 -1.63 -11.19
N ASP A 42 10.39 -1.15 -9.99
CA ASP A 42 11.18 -1.39 -8.77
C ASP A 42 11.35 -2.89 -8.50
N ARG A 43 10.27 -3.66 -8.66
CA ARG A 43 10.31 -5.13 -8.54
C ARG A 43 11.22 -5.76 -9.57
N GLU A 44 11.16 -5.34 -10.83
CA GLU A 44 12.01 -5.87 -11.90
C GLU A 44 13.49 -5.54 -11.68
N ASP A 45 13.78 -4.33 -11.20
CA ASP A 45 15.13 -3.85 -10.92
C ASP A 45 15.71 -4.42 -9.62
N SER A 46 14.87 -4.93 -8.71
CA SER A 46 15.28 -5.38 -7.37
C SER A 46 16.42 -6.41 -7.38
N LEU A 47 16.48 -7.29 -8.38
CA LEU A 47 17.53 -8.32 -8.51
C LEU A 47 18.90 -7.75 -8.91
N ASN A 48 18.93 -6.63 -9.62
CA ASN A 48 20.15 -6.03 -10.17
C ASN A 48 20.75 -4.95 -9.26
N LYS A 49 19.97 -4.45 -8.30
CA LYS A 49 20.44 -3.46 -7.32
C LYS A 49 20.95 -4.18 -6.06
N LYS A 50 22.21 -3.90 -5.70
CA LYS A 50 22.73 -4.09 -4.34
C LYS A 50 22.03 -3.08 -3.43
N GLU A 51 20.80 -3.40 -3.04
CA GLU A 51 20.12 -2.67 -1.98
C GLU A 51 21.00 -2.79 -0.74
N GLY A 52 21.48 -1.65 -0.24
CA GLY A 52 22.36 -1.58 0.94
C GLY A 52 21.64 -1.98 2.22
N GLU A 53 21.71 -1.16 3.26
CA GLU A 53 21.18 -1.53 4.58
C GLU A 53 19.64 -1.63 4.67
N PHE A 54 18.90 -1.10 3.70
CA PHE A 54 17.42 -1.11 3.71
C PHE A 54 16.86 -1.56 2.36
N MET A 55 16.14 -2.68 2.34
CA MET A 55 15.40 -3.19 1.18
C MET A 55 13.92 -2.85 1.30
N ARG A 56 13.33 -2.29 0.24
CA ARG A 56 11.89 -2.06 0.17
C ARG A 56 11.20 -3.34 -0.31
N VAL A 57 10.49 -4.03 0.59
CA VAL A 57 9.78 -5.28 0.28
C VAL A 57 8.40 -5.07 -0.36
N ALA A 58 7.68 -4.04 0.07
CA ALA A 58 6.38 -3.70 -0.47
C ALA A 58 6.09 -2.19 -0.33
N SER A 59 5.13 -1.71 -1.11
CA SER A 59 4.55 -0.36 -0.98
C SER A 59 3.03 -0.47 -0.88
N VAL A 60 2.53 -0.65 0.34
CA VAL A 60 1.11 -0.89 0.62
C VAL A 60 0.35 0.44 0.75
N PRO A 61 -0.79 0.62 0.06
CA PRO A 61 -1.62 1.82 0.24
C PRO A 61 -2.21 1.93 1.64
N VAL A 62 -2.39 3.16 2.12
CA VAL A 62 -2.91 3.45 3.48
C VAL A 62 -4.25 2.75 3.73
N GLN A 63 -5.15 2.75 2.75
CA GLN A 63 -6.46 2.12 2.92
C GLN A 63 -6.35 0.60 3.17
N VAL A 64 -5.39 -0.08 2.53
CA VAL A 64 -5.12 -1.50 2.76
C VAL A 64 -4.53 -1.71 4.15
N HIS A 65 -3.59 -0.85 4.57
CA HIS A 65 -3.03 -0.91 5.91
C HIS A 65 -4.10 -0.75 7.01
N GLU A 66 -4.96 0.26 6.89
CA GLU A 66 -6.05 0.48 7.84
C GLU A 66 -7.04 -0.68 7.88
N GLN A 67 -7.34 -1.28 6.72
CA GLN A 67 -8.20 -2.46 6.67
C GLN A 67 -7.57 -3.64 7.42
N TRP A 68 -6.27 -3.88 7.24
CA TRP A 68 -5.57 -4.93 7.97
C TRP A 68 -5.49 -4.68 9.48
N LEU A 69 -5.30 -3.43 9.91
CA LEU A 69 -5.35 -3.08 11.33
C LEU A 69 -6.71 -3.42 11.95
N LYS A 70 -7.81 -3.17 11.24
CA LYS A 70 -9.16 -3.57 11.69
C LYS A 70 -9.35 -5.09 11.75
N GLU A 71 -8.63 -5.82 10.91
CA GLU A 71 -8.57 -7.29 10.91
C GLU A 71 -7.56 -7.85 11.93
N GLY A 72 -6.93 -7.00 12.75
CA GLY A 72 -5.97 -7.41 13.78
C GLY A 72 -4.56 -7.69 13.26
N PHE A 73 -4.18 -7.17 12.09
CA PHE A 73 -2.86 -7.35 11.50
C PHE A 73 -2.11 -6.03 11.37
N ASN A 74 -1.08 -5.86 12.19
CA ASN A 74 -0.24 -4.68 12.19
C ASN A 74 1.03 -4.90 11.36
N MET A 75 1.04 -4.44 10.10
CA MET A 75 2.19 -4.61 9.21
C MET A 75 3.51 -4.01 9.74
N MET A 76 3.45 -3.08 10.69
CA MET A 76 4.64 -2.44 11.26
C MET A 76 5.33 -3.32 12.31
N GLU A 77 4.62 -4.31 12.85
CA GLU A 77 5.12 -5.28 13.84
C GLU A 77 5.38 -6.66 13.22
N GLU A 78 4.90 -6.86 11.99
CA GLU A 78 4.95 -8.13 11.29
C GLU A 78 6.24 -8.31 10.49
N SER A 79 6.62 -9.58 10.31
CA SER A 79 7.78 -9.89 9.47
C SER A 79 7.52 -9.55 8.00
N PRO A 80 8.55 -9.18 7.21
CA PRO A 80 8.42 -8.97 5.77
C PRO A 80 7.76 -10.14 5.04
N LYS A 81 8.07 -11.37 5.46
CA LYS A 81 7.47 -12.60 4.91
C LYS A 81 5.97 -12.69 5.18
N ALA A 82 5.50 -12.32 6.38
CA ALA A 82 4.08 -12.31 6.71
C ALA A 82 3.32 -11.27 5.87
N ILE A 83 3.90 -10.08 5.69
CA ILE A 83 3.35 -9.03 4.82
C ILE A 83 3.21 -9.54 3.38
N LEU A 84 4.26 -10.15 2.81
CA LEU A 84 4.22 -10.70 1.46
C LEU A 84 3.18 -11.83 1.32
N SER A 85 3.07 -12.71 2.32
CA SER A 85 2.07 -13.77 2.33
C SER A 85 0.65 -13.21 2.29
N ARG A 86 0.36 -12.18 3.10
CA ARG A 86 -0.96 -11.53 3.14
C ARG A 86 -1.28 -10.78 1.85
N LEU A 87 -0.29 -10.12 1.23
CA LEU A 87 -0.48 -9.51 -0.10
C LEU A 87 -0.86 -10.57 -1.14
N ASN A 88 -0.20 -11.74 -1.12
CA ASN A 88 -0.53 -12.83 -2.02
C ASN A 88 -1.94 -13.39 -1.78
N SER A 89 -2.32 -13.62 -0.52
CA SER A 89 -3.64 -14.19 -0.20
C SER A 89 -4.81 -13.28 -0.58
N GLN A 90 -4.60 -11.96 -0.61
CA GLN A 90 -5.62 -10.99 -1.01
C GLN A 90 -5.53 -10.55 -2.48
N ASN A 91 -4.73 -11.23 -3.32
CA ASN A 91 -4.47 -10.86 -4.71
C ASN A 91 -3.89 -9.44 -4.89
N LEU A 92 -3.22 -8.91 -3.87
CA LEU A 92 -2.61 -7.57 -3.83
C LEU A 92 -1.15 -7.56 -4.28
N ASN A 93 -0.79 -8.52 -5.13
CA ASN A 93 0.57 -8.74 -5.60
C ASN A 93 1.15 -7.56 -6.35
N ALA A 94 0.34 -6.63 -6.85
CA ALA A 94 0.81 -5.41 -7.50
C ALA A 94 1.61 -4.48 -6.57
N PHE A 95 1.43 -4.59 -5.24
CA PHE A 95 2.11 -3.74 -4.26
C PHE A 95 3.48 -4.24 -3.80
N ILE A 96 3.88 -5.45 -4.20
CA ILE A 96 5.18 -6.02 -3.87
C ILE A 96 6.28 -5.30 -4.67
N THR A 97 7.39 -4.92 -4.05
CA THR A 97 8.48 -4.16 -4.72
C THR A 97 9.76 -4.95 -4.90
N THR A 98 9.78 -6.24 -4.54
CA THR A 98 10.97 -7.08 -4.66
C THR A 98 10.66 -8.46 -5.26
N LYS A 99 11.61 -9.02 -6.01
CA LYS A 99 11.63 -10.44 -6.42
C LYS A 99 12.54 -11.28 -5.53
N LYS A 100 13.30 -10.66 -4.62
CA LYS A 100 14.19 -11.38 -3.71
C LYS A 100 13.37 -12.19 -2.72
N LYS A 101 13.85 -13.39 -2.41
CA LYS A 101 13.29 -14.20 -1.33
C LYS A 101 13.72 -13.61 0.01
N VAL A 102 12.75 -13.40 0.89
CA VAL A 102 12.92 -13.00 2.31
C VAL A 102 12.55 -14.14 3.24
#